data_AF-A0A1I0NZ93-F1
#
_entry.id   AF-A0A1I0NZ93-F1
#
_cell.length_a   1.000
_cell.length_b   1.000
_cell.length_c   1.000
_cell.angle_alpha   90.00
_cell.angle_beta   90.00
_cell.angle_gamma   90.00
#
_symmetry.space_group_name_H-M   'P 1'
#
loop_
_entity.id
_entity.type
_entity.pdbx_description
1 polymer ?
#
loop_
_entity_poly.entity_id
_entity_poly.type
_entity_poly.pdbx_seq_one_letter_code
_entity_poly.pdbx_strand_id
1 'polypeptide(L)'
;MSDRMQEQLSVFNARIKRIEDPRNIYYRDPESGINIPKRVSKAAVLGKGKHAKPTLFGLLMALIVGLACLAAARYGRFNLAGIVEDPTSAHIVMLMDFGIAAVMAFVLGGMINQKSMRHMMAQTAGIAVMAVAMHNLVWMYPAEFAQVYTQAYVDEVRSATQPNTIYVGGETFALPDNPKLASL
;
A
#
# COMPACT_ATOMS: atom_id res chain seq x y z
N MET A 1 -64.24 36.15 10.08
CA MET A 1 -62.77 36.04 10.02
C MET A 1 -62.28 37.33 9.37
N SER A 2 -61.41 38.12 10.03
CA SER A 2 -61.09 39.48 9.54
C SER A 2 -60.24 39.44 8.26
N ASP A 3 -60.38 40.42 7.38
CA ASP A 3 -59.65 40.50 6.11
C ASP A 3 -58.12 40.45 6.31
N ARG A 4 -57.61 41.07 7.38
CA ARG A 4 -56.20 40.97 7.79
C ARG A 4 -55.74 39.53 8.03
N MET A 5 -56.60 38.68 8.59
CA MET A 5 -56.26 37.29 8.87
C MET A 5 -56.21 36.46 7.59
N GLN A 6 -57.08 36.75 6.62
CA GLN A 6 -57.02 36.11 5.30
C GLN A 6 -55.77 36.52 4.53
N GLU A 7 -55.39 37.79 4.60
CA GLU A 7 -54.15 38.29 4.01
C GLU A 7 -52.90 37.66 4.63
N GLN A 8 -52.86 37.54 5.97
CA GLN A 8 -51.78 36.86 6.66
C GLN A 8 -51.67 35.37 6.27
N LEU A 9 -52.80 34.67 6.13
CA LEU A 9 -52.83 33.28 5.69
C LEU A 9 -52.36 33.12 4.25
N SER A 10 -52.71 34.04 3.34
CA SER A 10 -52.28 33.96 1.95
C SER A 10 -50.76 34.16 1.82
N VAL A 11 -50.19 35.13 2.55
CA VAL A 11 -48.74 35.37 2.61
C VAL A 11 -48.01 34.17 3.23
N PHE A 12 -48.56 33.59 4.29
CA PHE A 12 -48.01 32.40 4.94
C PHE A 12 -48.01 31.19 3.99
N ASN A 13 -49.14 30.89 3.34
CA ASN A 13 -49.26 29.79 2.39
C ASN A 13 -48.33 29.97 1.18
N ALA A 14 -48.15 31.21 0.69
CA ALA A 14 -47.20 31.52 -0.36
C ALA A 14 -45.73 31.31 0.07
N ARG A 15 -45.40 31.46 1.36
CA ARG A 15 -44.09 31.12 1.92
C ARG A 15 -43.88 29.62 2.01
N ILE A 16 -44.87 28.87 2.52
CA ILE A 16 -44.81 27.41 2.60
C ILE A 16 -44.62 26.80 1.21
N LYS A 17 -45.40 27.24 0.22
CA LYS A 17 -45.29 26.79 -1.18
C LYS A 17 -43.89 27.02 -1.77
N ARG A 18 -43.20 28.09 -1.36
CA ARG A 18 -41.82 28.39 -1.79
C ARG A 18 -40.79 27.51 -1.11
N ILE A 19 -41.01 27.17 0.16
CA ILE A 19 -40.11 26.31 0.95
C ILE A 19 -40.24 24.85 0.47
N GLU A 20 -41.45 24.44 0.12
CA GLU A 20 -41.78 23.09 -0.32
C GLU A 20 -41.46 22.84 -1.80
N ASP A 21 -41.21 23.89 -2.60
CA ASP A 21 -40.82 23.76 -4.00
C ASP A 21 -39.50 22.97 -4.13
N PRO A 22 -39.51 21.78 -4.77
CA PRO A 22 -38.31 20.96 -4.96
C PRO A 22 -37.25 21.64 -5.86
N ARG A 23 -37.61 22.71 -6.58
CA ARG A 23 -36.68 23.52 -7.39
C ARG A 23 -35.97 24.60 -6.58
N ASN A 24 -36.33 24.82 -5.31
CA ASN A 24 -35.71 25.81 -4.44
C ASN A 24 -34.44 25.27 -3.76
N ILE A 25 -33.45 24.90 -4.58
CA ILE A 25 -32.23 24.19 -4.14
C ILE A 25 -31.10 25.15 -3.75
N TYR A 26 -31.20 26.43 -4.14
CA TYR A 26 -30.17 27.45 -3.93
C TYR A 26 -30.74 28.70 -3.26
N TYR A 27 -29.92 29.41 -2.50
CA TYR A 27 -30.19 30.78 -2.08
C TYR A 27 -29.10 31.69 -2.65
N ARG A 28 -29.50 32.86 -3.15
CA ARG A 28 -28.57 33.85 -3.67
C ARG A 28 -28.15 34.77 -2.52
N ASP A 29 -26.88 34.77 -2.22
CA ASP A 29 -26.31 35.66 -1.21
C ASP A 29 -26.38 37.12 -1.71
N PRO A 30 -27.02 38.04 -0.97
CA PRO A 30 -27.17 39.44 -1.39
C PRO A 30 -25.86 40.23 -1.41
N GLU A 31 -24.84 39.83 -0.63
CA GLU A 31 -23.55 40.55 -0.60
C GLU A 31 -22.61 40.09 -1.72
N SER A 32 -22.46 38.78 -1.90
CA SER A 32 -21.55 38.21 -2.90
C SER A 32 -22.21 37.97 -4.27
N GLY A 33 -23.55 37.94 -4.33
CA GLY A 33 -24.31 37.58 -5.53
C GLY A 33 -24.22 36.10 -5.93
N ILE A 34 -23.53 35.27 -5.14
CA ILE A 34 -23.26 33.86 -5.41
C ILE A 34 -24.48 33.00 -5.03
N ASN A 35 -24.79 32.00 -5.85
CA ASN A 35 -25.82 31.01 -5.55
C ASN A 35 -25.25 29.90 -4.66
N ILE A 36 -25.66 29.86 -3.40
CA ILE A 36 -25.24 28.86 -2.41
C ILE A 36 -26.28 27.74 -2.35
N PRO A 37 -25.90 26.47 -2.55
CA PRO A 37 -26.82 25.34 -2.42
C PRO A 37 -27.30 25.20 -0.96
N LYS A 38 -28.62 25.11 -0.76
CA LYS A 38 -29.26 24.93 0.56
C LYS A 38 -29.05 23.53 1.13
N ARG A 39 -28.81 22.55 0.27
CA ARG A 39 -28.57 21.16 0.63
C ARG A 39 -27.41 20.63 -0.18
N VAL A 40 -26.26 20.49 0.45
CA VAL A 40 -25.14 19.72 -0.09
C VAL A 40 -25.22 18.32 0.51
N SER A 41 -25.29 17.30 -0.34
CA SER A 41 -25.19 15.93 0.16
C SER A 41 -23.81 15.75 0.79
N LYS A 42 -23.69 14.96 1.86
CA LYS A 42 -22.37 14.61 2.44
C LYS A 42 -21.42 14.09 1.36
N ALA A 43 -21.93 13.39 0.34
CA ALA A 43 -21.17 12.91 -0.79
C ALA A 43 -20.62 14.02 -1.71
N ALA A 44 -21.31 15.16 -1.83
CA ALA A 44 -20.84 16.32 -2.58
C ALA A 44 -19.79 17.12 -1.78
N VAL A 45 -19.96 17.24 -0.46
CA VAL A 45 -18.99 17.94 0.43
C VAL A 45 -17.73 17.12 0.64
N LEU A 46 -17.88 15.83 0.95
CA LEU A 46 -16.77 14.88 1.10
C LEU A 46 -16.24 14.41 -0.25
N GLY A 47 -16.65 15.07 -1.36
CA GLY A 47 -16.41 14.73 -2.75
C GLY A 47 -15.39 13.63 -2.84
N LYS A 48 -15.86 12.37 -2.88
CA LYS A 48 -14.97 11.20 -2.97
C LYS A 48 -14.21 11.42 -4.27
N GLY A 49 -13.03 12.02 -4.17
CA GLY A 49 -12.09 12.11 -5.26
C GLY A 49 -11.96 10.68 -5.72
N LYS A 50 -12.42 10.39 -6.94
CA LYS A 50 -12.33 9.05 -7.50
C LYS A 50 -10.85 8.74 -7.52
N HIS A 51 -10.34 8.06 -6.50
CA HIS A 51 -8.93 7.67 -6.46
C HIS A 51 -8.69 6.90 -7.73
N ALA A 52 -7.78 7.42 -8.57
CA ALA A 52 -7.44 6.79 -9.82
C ALA A 52 -7.17 5.32 -9.54
N LYS A 53 -7.86 4.42 -10.26
CA LYS A 53 -7.63 2.99 -10.09
C LYS A 53 -6.15 2.75 -10.39
N PRO A 54 -5.44 2.01 -9.54
CA PRO A 54 -4.04 1.72 -9.79
C PRO A 54 -3.92 0.92 -11.08
N THR A 55 -3.04 1.38 -11.95
CA THR A 55 -2.71 0.69 -13.21
C THR A 55 -1.90 -0.56 -12.90
N LEU A 56 -1.90 -1.54 -13.80
CA LEU A 56 -1.07 -2.75 -13.66
C LEU A 56 0.41 -2.39 -13.47
N PHE A 57 0.91 -1.43 -14.26
CA PHE A 57 2.27 -0.93 -14.13
C PHE A 57 2.55 -0.34 -12.73
N GLY A 58 1.61 0.44 -12.19
CA GLY A 58 1.72 0.98 -10.83
C GLY A 58 1.76 -0.11 -9.75
N LEU A 59 1.02 -1.21 -9.94
CA LEU A 59 1.06 -2.37 -9.05
C LEU A 59 2.38 -3.13 -9.15
N LEU A 60 2.94 -3.31 -10.35
CA LEU A 60 4.24 -3.95 -10.54
C LEU A 60 5.37 -3.11 -9.93
N MET A 61 5.33 -1.79 -10.12
CA MET A 61 6.28 -0.89 -9.46
C MET A 61 6.16 -0.95 -7.94
N ALA A 62 4.94 -1.04 -7.40
CA ALA A 62 4.72 -1.20 -5.97
C ALA A 62 5.28 -2.54 -5.44
N LEU A 63 5.11 -3.63 -6.20
CA LEU A 63 5.73 -4.92 -5.89
C LEU A 63 7.26 -4.80 -5.84
N ILE A 64 7.87 -4.18 -6.85
CA ILE A 64 9.34 -3.99 -6.94
C ILE A 64 9.85 -3.15 -5.75
N VAL A 65 9.12 -2.12 -5.34
CA VAL A 65 9.46 -1.33 -4.16
C VAL A 65 9.49 -2.21 -2.91
N GLY A 66 8.50 -3.10 -2.74
CA GLY A 66 8.49 -4.07 -1.64
C GLY A 66 9.69 -5.02 -1.66
N LEU A 67 10.00 -5.58 -2.83
CA LEU A 67 11.15 -6.46 -3.06
C LEU A 67 12.46 -5.74 -2.66
N ALA A 68 12.66 -4.53 -3.17
CA ALA A 68 13.84 -3.72 -2.92
C ALA A 68 13.96 -3.29 -1.45
N CYS A 69 12.84 -3.01 -0.77
CA CYS A 69 12.85 -2.64 0.64
C CYS A 69 13.35 -3.78 1.53
N LEU A 70 12.90 -5.01 1.31
CA LEU A 70 13.41 -6.12 2.11
C LEU A 70 14.87 -6.42 1.82
N ALA A 71 15.29 -6.38 0.55
CA ALA A 71 16.69 -6.54 0.17
C ALA A 71 17.57 -5.49 0.87
N ALA A 72 17.18 -4.22 0.82
CA ALA A 72 17.90 -3.14 1.49
C ALA A 72 17.89 -3.26 3.02
N ALA A 73 16.79 -3.73 3.63
CA ALA A 73 16.73 -4.00 5.07
C ALA A 73 17.76 -5.08 5.48
N ARG A 74 17.80 -6.21 4.74
CA ARG A 74 18.77 -7.28 4.95
C ARG A 74 20.20 -6.81 4.71
N TYR A 75 20.42 -5.98 3.70
CA TYR A 75 21.72 -5.38 3.43
C TYR A 75 22.19 -4.56 4.64
N GLY A 76 21.33 -3.67 5.15
CA GLY A 76 21.63 -2.87 6.33
C GLY A 76 21.89 -3.72 7.57
N ARG A 77 21.06 -4.74 7.82
CA ARG A 77 21.26 -5.67 8.94
C ARG A 77 22.61 -6.37 8.86
N PHE A 78 22.95 -6.95 7.71
CA PHE A 78 24.15 -7.76 7.57
C PHE A 78 25.42 -6.90 7.52
N ASN A 79 25.44 -5.85 6.68
CA ASN A 79 26.65 -5.07 6.43
C ASN A 79 26.89 -3.96 7.46
N LEU A 80 25.84 -3.36 8.03
CA LEU A 80 25.98 -2.25 8.96
C LEU A 80 25.90 -2.70 10.42
N ALA A 81 25.00 -3.64 10.74
CA ALA A 81 24.82 -4.12 12.10
C ALA A 81 25.61 -5.41 12.40
N GLY A 82 26.11 -6.11 11.38
CA GLY A 82 26.84 -7.38 11.55
C GLY A 82 25.98 -8.50 12.16
N ILE A 83 24.65 -8.36 12.10
CA ILE A 83 23.73 -9.32 12.70
C ILE A 83 23.54 -10.47 11.71
N VAL A 84 24.06 -11.64 12.08
CA VAL A 84 23.97 -12.90 11.36
C VAL A 84 22.67 -13.62 11.72
N GLU A 85 22.14 -14.44 10.81
CA GLU A 85 20.91 -15.19 11.05
C GLU A 85 21.23 -16.46 11.88
N ASP A 86 20.88 -16.44 13.17
CA ASP A 86 20.97 -17.63 14.04
C ASP A 86 19.65 -18.42 13.98
N PRO A 87 19.67 -19.74 13.73
CA PRO A 87 18.48 -20.59 13.73
C PRO A 87 17.58 -20.44 14.97
N THR A 88 18.18 -20.19 16.15
CA THR A 88 17.43 -20.02 17.41
C THR A 88 16.67 -18.69 17.49
N SER A 89 17.06 -17.70 16.68
CA SER A 89 16.46 -16.35 16.64
C SER A 89 15.89 -15.96 15.27
N ALA A 90 15.79 -16.90 14.33
CA ALA A 90 15.38 -16.67 12.95
C ALA A 90 14.05 -15.90 12.84
N HIS A 91 13.06 -16.20 13.70
CA HIS A 91 11.78 -15.47 13.70
C HIS A 91 11.91 -14.02 14.15
N ILE A 92 12.79 -13.71 15.10
CA ILE A 92 13.03 -12.35 15.60
C ILE A 92 13.74 -11.53 14.53
N VAL A 93 14.78 -12.11 13.92
CA VAL A 93 15.53 -11.47 12.83
C VAL A 93 14.61 -11.21 11.63
N MET A 94 13.79 -12.19 11.27
CA MET A 94 12.80 -12.04 10.21
C MET A 94 11.80 -10.91 10.53
N LEU A 95 11.22 -10.88 11.74
CA LEU A 95 10.29 -9.84 12.15
C LEU A 95 10.93 -8.44 12.11
N MET A 96 12.19 -8.34 12.52
CA MET A 96 12.97 -7.09 12.43
C MET A 96 13.12 -6.64 10.97
N ASP A 97 13.53 -7.53 10.08
CA ASP A 97 13.66 -7.24 8.65
C ASP A 97 12.33 -6.80 8.02
N PHE A 98 11.22 -7.47 8.38
CA PHE A 98 9.86 -7.06 7.97
C PHE A 98 9.48 -5.68 8.50
N GLY A 99 9.79 -5.38 9.76
CA GLY A 99 9.51 -4.09 10.38
C GLY A 99 10.25 -2.95 9.68
N ILE A 100 11.55 -3.11 9.45
CA ILE A 100 12.38 -2.14 8.72
C ILE A 100 11.85 -1.98 7.29
N ALA A 101 11.62 -3.09 6.57
CA ALA A 101 11.13 -3.06 5.20
C ALA A 101 9.76 -2.39 5.09
N ALA A 102 8.85 -2.61 6.05
CA ALA A 102 7.53 -1.99 6.08
C ALA A 102 7.62 -0.46 6.26
N VAL A 103 8.49 0.01 7.15
CA VAL A 103 8.74 1.45 7.33
C VAL A 103 9.32 2.06 6.06
N MET A 104 10.31 1.41 5.45
CA MET A 104 10.89 1.91 4.19
C MET A 104 9.89 1.90 3.04
N ALA A 105 9.09 0.84 2.89
CA ALA A 105 8.05 0.76 1.87
C ALA A 105 7.00 1.85 2.05
N PHE A 106 6.62 2.16 3.30
CA PHE A 106 5.71 3.26 3.60
C PHE A 106 6.30 4.62 3.19
N VAL A 107 7.56 4.89 3.54
CA VAL A 107 8.24 6.15 3.21
C VAL A 107 8.43 6.28 1.69
N LEU A 108 9.05 5.28 1.04
CA LEU A 108 9.32 5.30 -0.39
C LEU A 108 8.03 5.30 -1.20
N GLY A 109 7.06 4.45 -0.84
CA GLY A 109 5.72 4.43 -1.43
C GLY A 109 5.01 5.78 -1.31
N GLY A 110 5.16 6.44 -0.16
CA GLY A 110 4.66 7.81 0.06
C GLY A 110 5.30 8.83 -0.89
N MET A 111 6.61 8.76 -1.09
CA MET A 111 7.37 9.66 -1.97
C MET A 111 6.97 9.52 -3.45
N ILE A 112 6.71 8.31 -3.93
CA ILE A 112 6.31 8.04 -5.33
C ILE A 112 4.78 8.01 -5.53
N ASN A 113 4.02 8.51 -4.55
CA ASN A 113 2.56 8.62 -4.58
C ASN A 113 1.79 7.28 -4.72
N GLN A 114 2.37 6.19 -4.21
CA GLN A 114 1.75 4.86 -4.14
C GLN A 114 0.86 4.69 -2.90
N LYS A 115 -0.06 5.63 -2.66
CA LYS A 115 -0.85 5.72 -1.42
C LYS A 115 -2.13 4.86 -1.40
N SER A 116 -2.44 4.18 -2.51
CA SER A 116 -3.65 3.38 -2.60
C SER A 116 -3.50 2.08 -1.82
N MET A 117 -4.59 1.59 -1.21
CA MET A 117 -4.59 0.30 -0.48
C MET A 117 -4.01 -0.84 -1.33
N ARG A 118 -4.30 -0.86 -2.64
CA ARG A 118 -3.78 -1.89 -3.55
C ARG A 118 -2.27 -1.78 -3.79
N HIS A 119 -1.71 -0.56 -3.81
CA HIS A 119 -0.26 -0.39 -3.88
C HIS A 119 0.41 -0.87 -2.59
N MET A 120 -0.17 -0.55 -1.43
CA MET A 120 0.35 -1.03 -0.14
C MET A 120 0.31 -2.57 -0.09
N MET A 121 -0.78 -3.20 -0.50
CA MET A 121 -0.86 -4.67 -0.60
C MET A 121 0.19 -5.24 -1.56
N ALA A 122 0.43 -4.59 -2.69
CA ALA A 122 1.47 -5.01 -3.64
C ALA A 122 2.88 -4.88 -3.03
N GLN A 123 3.17 -3.80 -2.29
CA GLN A 123 4.43 -3.65 -1.56
C GLN A 123 4.58 -4.76 -0.50
N THR A 124 3.55 -5.02 0.31
CA THR A 124 3.57 -6.11 1.29
C THR A 124 3.81 -7.46 0.62
N ALA A 125 3.15 -7.73 -0.51
CA ALA A 125 3.38 -8.95 -1.29
C ALA A 125 4.81 -9.02 -1.80
N GLY A 126 5.39 -7.91 -2.26
CA GLY A 126 6.79 -7.83 -2.68
C GLY A 126 7.73 -8.17 -1.53
N ILE A 127 7.51 -7.61 -0.34
CA ILE A 127 8.29 -7.95 0.86
C ILE A 127 8.19 -9.45 1.15
N ALA A 128 6.99 -10.01 1.18
CA ALA A 128 6.79 -11.44 1.44
C ALA A 128 7.48 -12.34 0.40
N VAL A 129 7.37 -12.01 -0.89
CA VAL A 129 8.03 -12.75 -1.98
C VAL A 129 9.55 -12.69 -1.82
N MET A 130 10.13 -11.52 -1.55
CA MET A 130 11.56 -11.42 -1.33
C MET A 130 12.00 -12.23 -0.10
N ALA A 131 11.22 -12.22 0.99
CA ALA A 131 11.57 -12.91 2.23
C ALA A 131 11.81 -14.40 2.00
N VAL A 132 10.96 -15.01 1.17
CA VAL A 132 10.96 -16.45 0.91
C VAL A 132 11.77 -16.87 -0.32
N ALA A 133 12.08 -15.95 -1.24
CA ALA A 133 12.72 -16.29 -2.52
C ALA A 133 14.13 -15.71 -2.70
N MET A 134 14.56 -14.77 -1.85
CA MET A 134 15.87 -14.12 -1.99
C MET A 134 17.03 -15.12 -1.98
N HIS A 135 16.97 -16.18 -1.17
CA HIS A 135 18.04 -17.18 -1.11
C HIS A 135 18.23 -17.88 -2.46
N ASN A 136 17.15 -18.10 -3.24
CA ASN A 136 17.28 -18.65 -4.60
C ASN A 136 18.01 -17.68 -5.54
N LEU A 137 17.87 -16.37 -5.36
CA LEU A 137 18.64 -15.38 -6.13
C LEU A 137 20.13 -15.46 -5.78
N VAL A 138 20.47 -15.67 -4.50
CA VAL A 138 21.85 -15.90 -4.05
C VAL A 138 22.42 -17.20 -4.64
N TRP A 139 21.59 -18.25 -4.75
CA TRP A 139 21.98 -19.50 -5.41
C TRP A 139 22.28 -19.30 -6.90
N MET A 140 21.44 -18.54 -7.60
CA MET A 140 21.53 -18.29 -9.04
C MET A 140 22.67 -17.34 -9.42
N TYR A 141 22.93 -16.32 -8.60
CA TYR A 141 23.88 -15.23 -8.87
C TYR A 141 24.84 -14.98 -7.69
N PRO A 142 25.66 -15.98 -7.28
CA PRO A 142 26.48 -15.85 -6.08
C PRO A 142 27.56 -14.78 -6.17
N ALA A 143 28.15 -14.57 -7.36
CA ALA A 143 29.25 -13.64 -7.54
C ALA A 143 28.75 -12.19 -7.41
N GLU A 144 27.57 -11.92 -7.93
CA GLU A 144 26.88 -10.63 -7.87
C GLU A 144 26.45 -10.32 -6.44
N PHE A 145 25.86 -11.29 -5.74
CA PHE A 145 25.50 -11.11 -4.33
C PHE A 145 26.73 -10.97 -3.43
N ALA A 146 27.85 -11.62 -3.73
CA ALA A 146 29.09 -11.45 -2.98
C ALA A 146 29.65 -10.01 -3.10
N GLN A 147 29.50 -9.37 -4.27
CA GLN A 147 29.90 -7.97 -4.47
C GLN A 147 29.02 -7.00 -3.68
N VAL A 148 27.72 -7.29 -3.57
CA VAL A 148 26.78 -6.40 -2.88
C VAL A 148 26.77 -6.65 -1.37
N TYR A 149 26.70 -7.90 -0.90
CA TYR A 149 26.47 -8.25 0.50
C TYR A 149 27.69 -8.78 1.25
N THR A 150 28.79 -9.12 0.55
CA THR A 150 29.97 -9.90 0.97
C THR A 150 29.89 -11.40 0.69
N GLN A 151 31.06 -12.04 0.56
CA GLN A 151 31.17 -13.49 0.39
C GLN A 151 30.64 -14.27 1.60
N ALA A 152 30.85 -13.76 2.82
CA ALA A 152 30.39 -14.39 4.05
C ALA A 152 28.86 -14.57 4.08
N TYR A 153 28.11 -13.56 3.59
CA TYR A 153 26.66 -13.66 3.45
C TYR A 153 26.25 -14.78 2.49
N VAL A 154 26.93 -14.88 1.34
CA VAL A 154 26.62 -15.91 0.33
C VAL A 154 26.88 -17.31 0.89
N ASP A 155 27.98 -17.48 1.62
CA ASP A 155 28.35 -18.75 2.23
C ASP A 155 27.36 -19.14 3.34
N GLU A 156 26.92 -18.19 4.17
CA GLU A 156 25.87 -18.39 5.17
C GLU A 156 24.57 -18.87 4.53
N VAL A 157 24.06 -18.13 3.53
CA VAL A 157 22.80 -18.48 2.85
C VAL A 157 22.89 -19.86 2.22
N ARG A 158 24.01 -20.21 1.59
CA ARG A 158 24.21 -21.53 0.97
C ARG A 158 24.40 -22.66 1.98
N SER A 159 24.89 -22.35 3.18
CA SER A 159 24.97 -23.32 4.27
C SER A 159 23.62 -23.57 4.95
N ALA A 160 22.76 -22.55 5.00
CA ALA A 160 21.47 -22.58 5.68
C ALA A 160 20.30 -22.97 4.77
N THR A 161 20.42 -22.84 3.45
CA THR A 161 19.32 -23.05 2.51
C THR A 161 19.72 -23.93 1.32
N GLN A 162 18.71 -24.48 0.63
CA GLN A 162 18.89 -25.27 -0.59
C GLN A 162 18.33 -24.52 -1.81
N PRO A 163 18.87 -24.74 -3.03
CA PRO A 163 18.33 -24.14 -4.24
C PRO A 163 16.92 -24.69 -4.54
N ASN A 164 16.10 -23.90 -5.23
CA ASN A 164 14.72 -24.25 -5.61
C ASN A 164 13.81 -24.60 -4.43
N THR A 165 14.01 -23.92 -3.30
CA THR A 165 13.17 -24.07 -2.10
C THR A 165 12.50 -22.77 -1.72
N ILE A 166 11.50 -22.83 -0.85
CA ILE A 166 10.92 -21.67 -0.17
C ILE A 166 11.48 -21.68 1.26
N TYR A 167 12.08 -20.57 1.69
CA TYR A 167 12.58 -20.43 3.06
C TYR A 167 11.55 -19.70 3.93
N VAL A 168 11.10 -20.35 5.02
CA VAL A 168 10.12 -19.79 5.96
C VAL A 168 10.56 -20.11 7.38
N GLY A 169 10.87 -19.08 8.16
CA GLY A 169 11.06 -19.22 9.60
C GLY A 169 12.19 -20.16 10.02
N GLY A 170 13.30 -20.20 9.28
CA GLY A 170 14.44 -21.09 9.59
C GLY A 170 14.40 -22.44 8.88
N GLU A 171 13.29 -22.78 8.22
CA GLU A 171 13.13 -24.06 7.50
C GLU A 171 13.02 -23.83 5.99
N THR A 172 13.51 -24.79 5.21
CA THR A 172 13.36 -24.81 3.74
C THR A 172 12.37 -25.87 3.31
N PHE A 173 11.41 -25.48 2.47
CA PHE A 173 10.45 -26.38 1.85
C PHE A 173 10.77 -26.53 0.36
N ALA A 174 10.95 -27.75 -0.11
CA ALA A 174 11.18 -28.01 -1.53
C ALA A 174 9.97 -27.58 -2.37
N LEU A 175 10.22 -26.88 -3.48
CA LEU A 175 9.19 -26.68 -4.48
C LEU A 175 8.92 -28.02 -5.18
N PRO A 176 7.66 -28.30 -5.61
CA PRO A 176 7.36 -29.52 -6.36
C PRO A 176 8.28 -29.64 -7.57
N ASP A 177 8.96 -30.79 -7.70
CA ASP A 177 9.85 -31.07 -8.82
C ASP A 177 9.12 -30.83 -10.14
N ASN A 178 9.52 -29.78 -10.87
CA ASN A 178 9.10 -29.61 -12.25
C ASN A 178 10.19 -30.22 -13.14
N PRO A 179 9.97 -31.40 -13.76
CA PRO A 179 10.96 -32.08 -14.59
C PRO A 179 11.43 -31.23 -15.80
N LYS A 180 10.77 -30.10 -16.09
CA LYS A 180 11.15 -29.18 -17.17
C LYS A 180 12.23 -28.15 -16.80
N LEU A 181 12.58 -28.00 -15.52
CA LEU A 181 13.60 -27.03 -15.07
C LEU A 181 14.96 -27.66 -14.75
N ALA A 182 15.05 -29.00 -14.74
CA ALA A 182 16.31 -29.72 -14.49
C ALA A 182 17.26 -29.75 -15.70
N SER A 183 16.86 -29.18 -16.84
CA SER A 183 17.59 -29.23 -18.12
C SER A 183 17.94 -27.84 -18.69
N LEU A 184 17.87 -26.78 -17.88
CA LEU A 184 18.30 -25.42 -18.21
C LEU A 184 19.44 -25.02 -17.28
#